data_AF-A0A4Q5U6A7-F1
#
_entry.id   AF-A0A4Q5U6A7-F1
#
_cell.length_a   1.000
_cell.length_b   1.000
_cell.length_c   1.000
_cell.angle_alpha   90.00
_cell.angle_beta   90.00
_cell.angle_gamma   90.00
#
_symmetry.space_group_name_H-M   'P 1'
#
loop_
_entity.id
_entity.type
_entity.pdbx_description
1 polymer ?
#
loop_
_entity_poly.entity_id
_entity_poly.type
_entity_poly.pdbx_seq_one_letter_code
_entity_poly.pdbx_strand_id
1 'polypeptide(L)'
;MALSKKEKKAKVKEVKKELKKFKNAKKSGAEPSESTLLLVILAILLPPLAVYLYEGEINTRFWISLLLTLLFWLPGIIYALILILGEM
;
A
#
# COMPACT_ATOMS: atom_id res chain seq x y z
N MET A 1 -34.39 40.11 -17.95
CA MET A 1 -35.10 38.95 -17.36
C MET A 1 -34.33 38.51 -16.11
N ALA A 2 -34.74 38.98 -14.93
CA ALA A 2 -34.06 38.66 -13.68
C ALA A 2 -34.44 37.23 -13.25
N LEU A 3 -33.47 36.32 -13.26
CA LEU A 3 -33.64 34.94 -12.82
C LEU A 3 -34.17 34.90 -11.38
N SER A 4 -35.30 34.22 -11.19
CA SER A 4 -36.01 34.11 -9.93
C SER A 4 -35.16 33.36 -8.90
N LYS A 5 -35.14 33.81 -7.63
CA LYS A 5 -34.31 33.25 -6.54
C LYS A 5 -34.40 31.71 -6.41
N LYS A 6 -35.53 31.12 -6.85
CA LYS A 6 -35.79 29.67 -6.83
C LYS A 6 -34.89 28.90 -7.82
N GLU A 7 -34.62 29.46 -9.00
CA GLU A 7 -33.79 28.83 -10.04
C GLU A 7 -32.31 28.82 -9.67
N LYS A 8 -31.81 29.91 -9.05
CA LYS A 8 -30.42 29.98 -8.58
C LYS A 8 -30.13 28.92 -7.50
N LYS A 9 -31.08 28.70 -6.58
CA LYS A 9 -30.92 27.73 -5.48
C LYS A 9 -30.91 26.27 -5.98
N ALA A 10 -31.66 25.97 -7.04
CA ALA A 10 -31.64 24.67 -7.70
C ALA A 10 -30.28 24.41 -8.37
N LYS A 11 -29.79 25.35 -9.18
CA LYS A 11 -28.49 25.25 -9.85
C LYS A 11 -27.32 25.12 -8.87
N VAL A 12 -27.32 25.88 -7.77
CA VAL A 12 -26.27 25.76 -6.74
C VAL A 12 -26.27 24.39 -6.05
N LYS A 13 -27.46 23.78 -5.87
CA LYS A 13 -27.57 22.47 -5.23
C LYS A 13 -27.10 21.33 -6.15
N GLU A 14 -27.38 21.42 -7.44
CA GLU A 14 -26.85 20.51 -8.46
C GLU A 14 -25.34 20.65 -8.60
N VAL A 15 -24.84 21.88 -8.79
CA VAL A 15 -23.40 22.16 -8.89
C VAL A 15 -22.67 21.67 -7.64
N LYS A 16 -23.22 21.86 -6.43
CA LYS A 16 -22.60 21.34 -5.20
C LYS A 16 -22.59 19.81 -5.14
N LYS A 17 -23.60 19.14 -5.72
CA LYS A 17 -23.69 17.66 -5.78
C LYS A 17 -22.71 17.11 -6.82
N GLU A 18 -22.56 17.79 -7.96
CA GLU A 18 -21.59 17.48 -9.00
C GLU A 18 -20.17 17.69 -8.48
N LEU A 19 -19.87 18.83 -7.85
CA LEU A 19 -18.58 19.11 -7.21
C LEU A 19 -18.24 18.08 -6.12
N LYS A 20 -19.22 17.57 -5.38
CA LYS A 20 -19.01 16.49 -4.39
C LYS A 20 -18.64 15.17 -5.08
N LYS A 21 -19.28 14.83 -6.19
CA LYS A 21 -18.93 13.65 -7.02
C LYS A 21 -17.55 13.79 -7.64
N PHE A 22 -17.22 14.95 -8.20
CA PHE A 22 -15.89 15.25 -8.74
C PHE A 22 -14.80 15.23 -7.66
N LYS A 23 -15.08 15.72 -6.45
CA LYS A 23 -14.13 15.68 -5.32
C LYS A 23 -13.91 14.27 -4.79
N ASN A 24 -14.95 13.42 -4.77
CA ASN A 24 -14.81 12.01 -4.40
C ASN A 24 -14.10 11.20 -5.49
N ALA A 25 -14.36 11.48 -6.78
CA ALA A 25 -13.65 10.84 -7.89
C ALA A 25 -12.17 11.28 -7.97
N LYS A 26 -11.86 12.55 -7.65
CA LYS A 26 -10.48 13.06 -7.61
C LYS A 26 -9.70 12.56 -6.39
N LYS A 27 -10.38 12.11 -5.32
CA LYS A 27 -9.76 11.37 -4.22
C LYS A 27 -9.32 9.95 -4.63
N SER A 28 -9.77 9.50 -5.81
CA SER A 28 -9.36 8.28 -6.50
C SER A 28 -8.54 8.59 -7.75
N GLY A 29 -7.86 9.75 -7.78
CA GLY A 29 -6.80 10.01 -8.73
C GLY A 29 -5.66 9.05 -8.43
N ALA A 30 -5.48 8.09 -9.33
CA ALA A 30 -4.35 7.17 -9.39
C ALA A 30 -3.04 7.95 -9.59
N GLU A 31 -2.59 8.62 -8.54
CA GLU A 31 -1.17 8.70 -8.27
C GLU A 31 -0.80 7.30 -7.76
N PRO A 32 0.18 6.58 -8.33
CA PRO A 32 0.84 5.51 -7.59
C PRO A 32 1.51 6.18 -6.38
N SER A 33 0.71 6.37 -5.34
CA SER A 33 1.07 7.09 -4.14
C SER A 33 2.35 6.49 -3.60
N GLU A 34 3.28 7.34 -3.18
CA GLU A 34 4.59 6.94 -2.66
C GLU A 34 4.52 5.76 -1.69
N SER A 35 3.40 5.62 -0.97
CA SER A 35 3.05 4.47 -0.13
C SER A 35 3.18 3.11 -0.85
N THR A 36 2.67 2.94 -2.07
CA THR A 36 2.77 1.66 -2.80
C THR A 36 4.19 1.39 -3.26
N LEU A 37 4.91 2.41 -3.76
CA LEU A 37 6.31 2.26 -4.16
C LEU A 37 7.23 1.97 -2.97
N LEU A 38 7.04 2.67 -1.85
CA LEU A 38 7.73 2.43 -0.59
C LEU A 38 7.46 1.03 -0.05
N LEU A 39 6.21 0.56 -0.12
CA LEU A 39 5.83 -0.81 0.27
C LEU A 39 6.50 -1.86 -0.63
N VAL A 40 6.61 -1.61 -1.93
CA VAL A 40 7.32 -2.53 -2.86
C VAL A 40 8.82 -2.56 -2.57
N ILE A 41 9.45 -1.41 -2.34
CA ILE A 41 10.88 -1.33 -1.97
C ILE A 41 11.12 -2.05 -0.62
N LEU A 42 10.26 -1.81 0.37
CA LEU A 42 10.30 -2.51 1.66
C LEU A 42 10.03 -4.01 1.49
N ALA A 43 9.19 -4.43 0.55
CA ALA A 43 8.92 -5.85 0.30
C ALA A 43 10.13 -6.57 -0.27
N ILE A 44 10.99 -5.87 -1.01
CA ILE A 44 12.25 -6.41 -1.53
C ILE A 44 13.32 -6.44 -0.43
N LEU A 45 13.39 -5.41 0.42
CA LEU A 45 14.42 -5.31 1.48
C LEU A 45 14.10 -6.16 2.72
N LEU A 46 12.85 -6.12 3.17
CA LEU A 46 12.31 -6.76 4.38
C LEU A 46 10.87 -7.25 4.10
N PRO A 47 10.71 -8.38 3.40
CA PRO A 47 9.40 -8.92 3.00
C PRO A 47 8.37 -9.02 4.13
N PRO A 48 8.72 -9.53 5.33
CA PRO A 48 7.75 -9.67 6.44
C PRO A 48 7.24 -8.33 6.97
N LEU A 49 8.10 -7.30 7.02
CA LEU A 49 7.74 -5.97 7.51
C LEU A 49 6.82 -5.23 6.55
N ALA A 50 7.04 -5.38 5.24
CA ALA A 50 6.17 -4.79 4.23
C ALA A 50 4.76 -5.38 4.27
N VAL A 51 4.65 -6.71 4.42
CA VAL A 51 3.35 -7.39 4.55
C VAL A 51 2.65 -6.98 5.84
N TYR A 52 3.40 -6.88 6.95
CA TYR A 52 2.85 -6.42 8.22
C TYR A 52 2.31 -4.97 8.13
N LEU A 53 3.05 -4.06 7.50
CA LEU A 53 2.63 -2.66 7.35
C LEU A 53 1.48 -2.48 6.34
N TYR A 54 1.39 -3.35 5.34
CA TYR A 54 0.33 -3.33 4.34
C TYR A 54 -0.99 -3.92 4.86
N GLU A 55 -0.94 -5.06 5.53
CA GLU A 55 -2.14 -5.75 6.04
C GLU A 55 -2.53 -5.30 7.46
N GLY A 56 -1.64 -4.67 8.22
CA GLY A 56 -1.90 -4.15 9.57
C GLY A 56 -2.17 -5.23 10.64
N GLU A 57 -2.21 -6.50 10.22
CA GLU A 57 -2.55 -7.66 11.03
C GLU A 57 -1.63 -8.83 10.66
N ILE A 58 -1.32 -9.69 11.65
CA ILE A 58 -0.56 -10.92 11.44
C ILE A 58 -1.48 -11.94 10.76
N ASN A 59 -1.54 -11.87 9.43
CA ASN A 59 -2.33 -12.76 8.59
C ASN A 59 -1.49 -13.93 8.04
N THR A 60 -2.16 -14.90 7.41
CA THR A 60 -1.50 -16.05 6.77
C THR A 60 -0.44 -15.63 5.75
N ARG A 61 -0.61 -14.47 5.08
CA ARG A 61 0.37 -13.90 4.15
C ARG A 61 1.67 -13.47 4.85
N PHE A 62 1.59 -12.90 6.06
CA PHE A 62 2.77 -12.58 6.87
C PHE A 62 3.53 -13.85 7.23
N TRP A 63 2.83 -14.89 7.70
CA TRP A 63 3.42 -16.19 8.01
C TRP A 63 4.03 -16.87 6.79
N ILE A 64 3.39 -16.81 5.62
CA ILE A 64 3.94 -17.33 4.37
C ILE A 64 5.25 -16.61 4.02
N SER A 65 5.27 -15.27 4.12
CA SER A 65 6.44 -14.46 3.76
C SER A 65 7.58 -14.71 4.75
N LEU A 66 7.28 -14.78 6.05
CA LEU A 66 8.22 -15.12 7.10
C LEU A 66 8.81 -16.52 6.90
N LEU A 67 7.97 -17.53 6.66
CA LEU A 67 8.42 -18.90 6.45
C LEU A 67 9.30 -19.02 5.21
N LEU A 68 8.93 -18.34 4.13
CA LEU A 68 9.71 -18.32 2.89
C LEU A 68 11.07 -17.66 3.10
N THR A 69 11.13 -16.53 3.81
CA THR A 69 12.41 -15.92 4.18
C THR A 69 13.25 -16.86 5.04
N LEU A 70 12.66 -17.52 6.04
CA LEU A 70 13.38 -18.44 6.93
C LEU A 70 13.92 -19.66 6.17
N LEU A 71 13.14 -20.22 5.24
CA LEU A 71 13.49 -21.42 4.48
C LEU A 71 14.71 -21.20 3.57
N PHE A 72 14.86 -20.01 2.98
CA PHE A 72 16.02 -19.68 2.16
C PHE A 72 17.17 -19.07 2.97
N TRP A 73 16.87 -18.42 4.10
CA TRP A 73 17.86 -17.75 4.95
C TRP A 73 18.66 -18.73 5.81
N LEU A 74 18.01 -19.71 6.45
CA LEU A 74 18.69 -20.73 7.25
C LEU A 74 19.78 -21.50 6.49
N PRO A 75 19.50 -22.08 5.30
CA PRO A 75 20.54 -22.80 4.57
C PRO A 75 21.67 -21.87 4.14
N GLY A 76 21.39 -20.61 3.82
CA GLY A 76 22.42 -19.60 3.53
C GLY A 76 23.33 -19.34 4.72
N ILE A 77 22.77 -19.16 5.93
CA ILE A 77 23.57 -19.01 7.15
C ILE A 77 24.40 -20.26 7.41
N ILE A 78 23.79 -21.45 7.36
CA ILE A 78 24.48 -22.72 7.64
C ILE A 78 25.65 -22.90 6.66
N TYR A 79 25.45 -22.64 5.38
CA TYR A 79 26.50 -22.69 4.36
C TYR A 79 27.64 -21.71 4.66
N ALA A 80 27.32 -20.45 4.99
CA ALA A 80 28.31 -19.44 5.33
C ALA A 80 29.12 -19.84 6.59
N LEU A 81 28.45 -20.38 7.61
CA LEU A 81 29.10 -20.88 8.83
C LEU A 81 30.02 -22.07 8.52
N ILE A 82 29.59 -23.02 7.70
CA ILE A 82 30.44 -24.14 7.29
C ILE A 82 31.66 -23.64 6.50
N LEU A 83 31.48 -22.68 5.60
CA LEU A 83 32.58 -22.13 4.81
C LEU A 83 33.60 -21.41 5.70
N ILE A 84 33.12 -20.56 6.62
CA ILE A 84 33.98 -19.75 7.50
C ILE A 84 34.66 -20.62 8.57
N LEU A 85 33.91 -21.55 9.17
CA LEU A 85 34.42 -22.38 10.26
C LEU A 85 35.18 -23.62 9.76
N GLY A 86 34.84 -24.11 8.58
CA GLY A 86 35.50 -25.24 7.94
C GLY A 86 36.81 -24.89 7.22
N GLU A 87 37.02 -23.61 6.88
CA GLU A 87 38.30 -23.09 6.36
C GLU A 87 39.28 -22.67 7.48
N MET A 88 39.02 -23.06 8.74
CA MET A 88 39.93 -22.83 9.89
C MET A 88 40.69 -24.08 10.31
#